data_AF-R1DAG9-F1
#
_entry.id   AF-R1DAG9-F1
#
_cell.length_a   1.000
_cell.length_b   1.000
_cell.length_c   1.000
_cell.angle_alpha   90.00
_cell.angle_beta   90.00
_cell.angle_gamma   90.00
#
_symmetry.space_group_name_H-M   'P 1'
#
loop_
_entity.id
_entity.type
_entity.pdbx_description
1 polymer ?
#
loop_
_entity_poly.entity_id
_entity_poly.type
_entity_poly.pdbx_seq_one_letter_code
_entity_poly.pdbx_strand_id
1 'polypeptide(L)' 'MSDPVMAADGHAYERTAIERWLATKSTSPLTGGELEHSILVPSHMLRRMIRDWEGARKAASISLWSVAQSRYKTLI' A
#
# COMPACT_ATOMS: atom_id res chain seq x y z
N MET A 1 -0.74 0.17 2.52
CA MET A 1 -1.65 1.14 1.87
C MET A 1 -2.86 0.38 1.35
N SER A 2 -4.01 0.59 1.98
CA SER A 2 -5.27 -0.12 1.71
C SER A 2 -6.10 0.57 0.63
N ASP A 3 -6.14 1.91 0.65
CA ASP A 3 -6.90 2.72 -0.30
C ASP A 3 -6.02 3.79 -0.95
N PRO A 4 -5.22 3.40 -1.97
CA PRO A 4 -4.43 4.35 -2.72
C PRO A 4 -5.28 5.31 -3.54
N VAL A 5 -4.98 6.60 -3.43
CA VAL A 5 -5.55 7.68 -4.25
C VAL A 5 -4.44 8.52 -4.86
N MET A 6 -4.66 8.98 -6.08
CA MET A 6 -3.79 9.92 -6.79
C MET A 6 -4.22 11.35 -6.46
N ALA A 7 -3.25 12.21 -6.15
CA ALA A 7 -3.45 13.66 -6.07
C ALA A 7 -3.02 14.35 -7.38
N ALA A 8 -3.26 15.66 -7.48
CA ALA A 8 -2.93 16.47 -8.66
C ALA A 8 -1.44 16.46 -9.03
N ASP A 9 -0.56 16.21 -8.07
CA ASP A 9 0.88 16.13 -8.24
C ASP A 9 1.37 14.83 -8.89
N GLY A 10 0.45 13.92 -9.27
CA GLY A 10 0.79 12.64 -9.86
C GLY A 10 1.34 11.61 -8.87
N HIS A 11 1.25 11.86 -7.56
CA HIS A 11 1.67 10.92 -6.53
C HIS A 11 0.46 10.19 -5.92
N ALA A 12 0.71 8.96 -5.46
CA ALA A 12 -0.27 8.15 -4.77
C ALA A 12 -0.06 8.20 -3.26
N TYR A 13 -1.16 8.39 -2.53
CA TYR A 13 -1.19 8.43 -1.07
C TYR A 13 -2.27 7.49 -0.53
N GLU A 14 -2.17 7.12 0.75
CA GLU A 14 -3.30 6.52 1.46
C GLU A 14 -4.40 7.56 1.61
N ARG A 15 -5.64 7.24 1.21
CA ARG A 15 -6.79 8.16 1.25
C ARG A 15 -6.91 8.93 2.56
N THR A 16 -6.97 8.21 3.68
CA THR A 16 -7.17 8.83 5.00
C THR A 16 -6.03 9.76 5.40
N ALA A 17 -4.81 9.50 4.93
CA ALA A 17 -3.66 10.34 5.23
C ALA A 17 -3.69 11.63 4.42
N ILE A 18 -3.94 11.56 3.11
CA ILE A 18 -4.01 12.75 2.27
C ILE A 18 -5.25 13.60 2.58
N GLU A 19 -6.40 12.99 2.90
CA GLU A 19 -7.59 13.74 3.33
C GLU A 19 -7.34 14.54 4.61
N ARG A 20 -6.64 13.96 5.60
CA ARG A 20 -6.23 14.68 6.82
C ARG A 20 -5.25 15.81 6.54
N TRP A 21 -4.32 15.60 5.62
CA TRP A 21 -3.37 16.64 5.21
C TRP A 21 -4.09 17.81 4.54
N LEU A 22 -4.97 17.51 3.57
CA LEU A 22 -5.73 18.50 2.81
C LEU A 22 -6.76 19.27 3.65
N ALA A 23 -7.12 18.76 4.84
CA ALA A 23 -7.93 19.51 5.80
C ALA A 23 -7.22 20.77 6.34
N THR A 24 -5.89 20.86 6.22
CA THR A 24 -5.11 22.00 6.76
C THR A 24 -4.15 22.63 5.77
N LYS A 25 -3.86 21.98 4.65
CA LYS A 25 -2.83 22.39 3.67
C LYS A 25 -3.32 22.14 2.25
N SER A 26 -2.94 22.99 1.30
CA SER A 26 -3.21 22.82 -0.14
C SER A 26 -2.02 22.24 -0.92
N THR A 27 -1.04 21.65 -0.24
CA THR A 27 0.24 21.23 -0.83
C THR A 27 0.39 19.72 -0.89
N SER A 28 1.30 19.25 -1.74
CA SER A 28 1.78 17.88 -1.82
C SER A 28 2.49 17.50 -0.51
N PRO A 29 2.08 16.41 0.18
CA PRO A 29 2.79 15.92 1.35
C PRO A 29 4.24 15.50 1.06
N LEU A 30 4.50 15.03 -0.17
CA LEU A 30 5.83 14.54 -0.55
C LEU A 30 6.77 15.66 -0.98
N THR A 31 6.28 16.60 -1.79
CA THR A 31 7.14 17.61 -2.42
C THR A 31 7.04 18.98 -1.77
N GLY A 32 5.97 19.23 -0.98
CA GLY A 32 5.65 20.54 -0.42
C GLY A 32 5.11 21.55 -1.45
N GLY A 33 5.10 21.22 -2.75
CA GLY A 33 4.55 22.06 -3.80
C GLY A 33 3.03 22.18 -3.73
N GLU A 34 2.49 23.28 -4.26
CA GLU A 34 1.03 23.50 -4.26
C GLU A 34 0.33 22.53 -5.22
N LEU A 35 -0.80 21.97 -4.77
CA LEU A 35 -1.63 21.11 -5.62
C LEU A 35 -2.56 21.98 -6.45
N GLU A 36 -2.62 21.70 -7.75
CA GLU A 36 -3.57 22.38 -8.66
C GLU A 36 -5.02 22.23 -8.18
N HIS A 37 -5.36 21.08 -7.59
CA HIS A 37 -6.65 20.82 -6.99
C HIS A 37 -6.58 19.78 -5.87
N SER A 38 -7.58 19.77 -5.00
CA SER A 38 -7.75 18.79 -3.91
C SER A 38 -8.51 17.52 -4.32
N ILE A 39 -8.81 17.34 -5.61
CA ILE A 39 -9.48 16.14 -6.11
C ILE A 39 -8.56 14.92 -5.96
N LEU A 40 -9.10 13.86 -5.35
CA LEU A 40 -8.41 12.60 -5.11
C LEU A 40 -9.03 11.49 -5.96
N VAL A 41 -8.24 10.89 -6.84
CA VAL A 41 -8.71 9.85 -7.76
C VAL A 41 -8.29 8.46 -7.26
N PRO A 42 -9.20 7.51 -7.02
CA PRO A 42 -8.83 6.16 -6.61
C PRO A 42 -7.88 5.47 -7.60
N SER A 43 -6.77 4.90 -7.12
CA SER A 43 -5.84 4.12 -7.95
C SER A 43 -6.11 2.62 -7.84
N HIS A 44 -7.02 2.13 -8.70
CA HIS A 44 -7.36 0.70 -8.74
C HIS A 44 -6.18 -0.20 -9.10
N MET A 45 -5.31 0.26 -10.01
CA MET A 45 -4.12 -0.48 -10.41
C MET A 45 -3.15 -0.66 -9.24
N LEU A 46 -2.84 0.42 -8.51
CA LEU A 46 -1.93 0.35 -7.37
C LEU A 46 -2.52 -0.51 -6.25
N ARG A 47 -3.84 -0.39 -6.02
CA ARG A 47 -4.54 -1.25 -5.05
C ARG A 47 -4.41 -2.73 -5.43
N ARG A 48 -4.50 -3.07 -6.73
CA ARG A 48 -4.31 -4.44 -7.21
C ARG A 48 -2.88 -4.91 -6.99
N MET A 49 -1.88 -4.14 -7.40
CA MET A 49 -0.47 -4.51 -7.24
C MET A 49 -0.10 -4.77 -5.78
N ILE A 50 -0.60 -3.96 -4.85
CA ILE A 50 -0.36 -4.15 -3.40
C ILE A 50 -0.98 -5.46 -2.92
N ARG A 51 -2.24 -5.74 -3.27
CA ARG A 51 -2.89 -7.00 -2.88
C ARG A 51 -2.18 -8.22 -3.45
N ASP A 52 -1.77 -8.15 -4.71
CA ASP A 52 -1.07 -9.24 -5.38
C ASP A 52 0.27 -9.52 -4.67
N TRP A 53 1.02 -8.47 -4.33
CA TRP A 53 2.27 -8.57 -3.56
C TRP A 53 2.05 -9.16 -2.15
N GLU A 54 1.02 -8.69 -1.44
CA GLU A 54 0.69 -9.22 -0.10
C GLU A 54 0.29 -10.70 -0.16
N GLY A 55 -0.47 -11.10 -1.19
CA GLY A 55 -0.85 -12.49 -1.43
C GLY A 55 0.36 -13.38 -1.67
N ALA A 56 1.25 -12.97 -2.58
CA ALA A 56 2.48 -13.69 -2.88
C ALA A 56 3.38 -13.83 -1.64
N ARG A 57 3.52 -12.76 -0.85
CA ARG A 57 4.32 -12.76 0.38
C ARG A 57 3.75 -13.71 1.45
N LYS A 58 2.42 -13.74 1.63
CA LYS A 58 1.76 -14.67 2.55
C LYS A 58 1.95 -16.13 2.11
N ALA A 59 1.80 -16.42 0.81
CA ALA A 59 2.01 -17.76 0.27
C ALA A 59 3.45 -18.24 0.55
N ALA A 60 4.46 -17.41 0.25
CA ALA A 60 5.85 -17.74 0.53
C ALA A 60 6.12 -17.99 2.03
N SER A 61 5.51 -17.19 2.92
CA SER A 61 5.64 -17.37 4.38
C SER A 61 5.05 -18.68 4.87
N ILE A 62 3.90 -19.10 4.35
CA ILE A 62 3.23 -20.36 4.74
C ILE A 62 4.08 -21.55 4.29
N SER A 63 4.59 -21.53 3.06
CA SER A 63 5.43 -22.59 2.51
C SER A 63 6.71 -22.81 3.33
N LEU A 64 7.37 -21.73 3.78
CA LEU A 64 8.56 -21.82 4.61
C LEU A 64 8.29 -22.46 5.97
N TRP A 65 7.17 -22.12 6.61
CA TRP A 65 6.81 -22.65 7.91
C TRP A 65 6.41 -24.14 7.84
N SER A 66 5.70 -24.55 6.79
CA SER A 66 5.36 -25.95 6.56
C SER A 66 6.60 -26.82 6.30
N VAL A 67 7.57 -26.33 5.51
CA VAL A 67 8.83 -27.05 5.26
C VAL A 67 9.67 -27.16 6.54
N ALA A 68 9.71 -26.10 7.37
CA ALA A 68 10.44 -26.11 8.63
C ALA A 68 9.88 -27.15 9.62
N GLN A 69 8.54 -27.25 9.77
CA GLN A 69 7.91 -28.23 10.67
C GLN A 69 8.06 -29.67 10.20
N SER A 70 8.09 -29.92 8.88
CA SER A 70 8.26 -31.27 8.35
C SER A 70 9.62 -31.90 8.72
N ARG A 71 10.66 -31.08 8.95
CA ARG A 71 12.00 -31.58 9.31
C ARG A 71 12.13 -31.97 10.79
N TYR A 72 11.22 -31.55 11.66
CA TYR A 72 11.24 -31.95 13.07
C TYR A 72 10.52 -33.28 13.35
N LYS A 73 9.72 -33.79 12.40
CA LYS A 73 8.90 -34.99 12.59
C LYS A 73 9.55 -36.30 12.09
N THR A 74 10.73 -36.23 11.48
CA THR A 74 11.46 -37.41 10.93
C THR A 74 12.61 -37.87 11.84
N LEU A 75 12.70 -37.37 13.08
CA LEU A 75 13.74 -37.71 14.05
C LEU A 75 13.21 -38.51 15.26
N ILE A 76 12.12 -39.25 15.08
CA ILE A 76 11.59 -40.23 16.04
C ILE A 76 11.28 -41.54 15.32
#